data_AF-A0A0L0HPD6-F1
#
_entry.id   AF-A0A0L0HPD6-F1
#
_cell.length_a   1.000
_cell.length_b   1.000
_cell.length_c   1.000
_cell.angle_alpha   90.00
_cell.angle_beta   90.00
_cell.angle_gamma   90.00
#
_symmetry.space_group_name_H-M   'P 1'
#
loop_
_entity.id
_entity.type
_entity.pdbx_description
1 polymer ?
#
loop_
_entity_poly.entity_id
_entity_poly.type
_entity_poly.pdbx_seq_one_letter_code
_entity_poly.pdbx_strand_id
1 'polypeptide(L)'
;MTELSKAAFSRICFALGKPIAVLPNPQARIPAYLLHYEFSLALLSLHSKQHYVSSAQLTHQHTAEDLATAEHLLCVINFPRKQIGKFKSDCLTTGVQDDQAPDPVKKRETTVAVGVLNMAESGNNNILPGSRVHIDGRHEVVDTNDRDLSWEEFCQFEIRVGTVLSGDGNVDFGENWGVRRCKSAIELGIYTGKQVLAVLNVEDGPWVLSVGKTGLIGPLKKVSNGIRLA
;
A
#
# COMPACT_ATOMS: atom_id res chain seq x y z
N MET A 1 -14.01 -15.02 -10.02
CA MET A 1 -12.88 -14.08 -9.94
C MET A 1 -11.75 -14.68 -10.77
N THR A 2 -11.20 -13.94 -11.73
CA THR A 2 -10.10 -14.44 -12.57
C THR A 2 -8.83 -14.53 -11.75
N GLU A 3 -8.17 -15.68 -11.77
CA GLU A 3 -6.84 -15.86 -11.15
C GLU A 3 -5.75 -15.27 -12.05
N LEU A 4 -4.81 -14.57 -11.44
CA LEU A 4 -3.70 -13.89 -12.10
C LEU A 4 -2.36 -14.49 -11.63
N SER A 5 -1.34 -14.46 -12.47
CA SER A 5 -0.04 -15.03 -12.10
C SER A 5 0.71 -14.17 -11.10
N LYS A 6 1.65 -14.76 -10.35
CA LYS A 6 2.57 -14.01 -9.48
C LYS A 6 3.45 -13.05 -10.27
N ALA A 7 3.76 -13.40 -11.52
CA ALA A 7 4.47 -12.52 -12.44
C ALA A 7 3.65 -11.29 -12.82
N ALA A 8 2.33 -11.45 -13.04
CA ALA A 8 1.43 -10.32 -13.25
C ALA A 8 1.37 -9.42 -12.01
N PHE A 9 1.28 -9.98 -10.79
CA PHE A 9 1.33 -9.19 -9.55
C PHE A 9 2.64 -8.42 -9.44
N SER A 10 3.75 -9.05 -9.82
CA SER A 10 5.08 -8.45 -9.83
C SER A 10 5.24 -7.33 -10.88
N ARG A 11 4.24 -7.05 -11.74
CA ARG A 11 4.24 -5.82 -12.54
C ARG A 11 3.91 -4.59 -11.71
N ILE A 12 3.19 -4.73 -10.60
CA ILE A 12 2.91 -3.61 -9.70
C ILE A 12 4.17 -3.38 -8.87
N CYS A 13 4.79 -2.20 -9.02
CA CYS A 13 5.93 -1.82 -8.20
C CYS A 13 5.44 -1.13 -6.91
N PHE A 14 5.00 -1.96 -5.96
CA PHE A 14 4.73 -1.54 -4.59
C PHE A 14 6.03 -1.30 -3.83
N ALA A 15 6.31 -0.06 -3.46
CA ALA A 15 7.51 0.34 -2.73
C ALA A 15 7.16 1.13 -1.47
N LEU A 16 7.95 0.95 -0.43
CA LEU A 16 7.79 1.69 0.82
C LEU A 16 8.49 3.04 0.74
N GLY A 17 7.70 4.12 0.74
CA GLY A 17 8.22 5.49 0.83
C GLY A 17 8.29 5.91 2.28
N LYS A 18 9.37 6.59 2.68
CA LYS A 18 9.46 7.27 3.97
C LYS A 18 8.96 8.70 3.82
N PRO A 19 7.83 9.09 4.43
CA PRO A 19 7.38 10.48 4.41
C PRO A 19 8.43 11.38 5.06
N ILE A 20 8.79 12.47 4.38
CA ILE A 20 9.71 13.49 4.91
C ILE A 20 9.07 14.87 5.01
N ALA A 21 7.94 15.08 4.32
CA ALA A 21 7.09 16.24 4.50
C ALA A 21 5.65 15.90 4.05
N VAL A 22 4.67 16.41 4.80
CA VAL A 22 3.25 16.30 4.48
C VAL A 22 2.64 17.68 4.61
N LEU A 23 2.20 18.26 3.49
CA LEU A 23 1.72 19.63 3.42
C LEU A 23 0.29 19.66 2.84
N PRO A 24 -0.60 20.54 3.30
CA PRO A 24 -1.86 20.79 2.58
C PRO A 24 -1.59 21.14 1.11
N ASN A 25 -2.42 20.62 0.20
CA ASN A 25 -2.34 20.96 -1.21
C ASN A 25 -3.46 21.96 -1.58
N PRO A 26 -3.22 23.28 -1.43
CA PRO A 26 -4.24 24.30 -1.72
C PRO A 26 -4.60 24.39 -3.21
N GLN A 27 -3.80 23.76 -4.09
CA GLN A 27 -4.09 23.72 -5.53
C GLN A 27 -5.02 22.56 -5.91
N ALA A 28 -5.29 21.62 -4.98
CA ALA A 28 -6.19 20.50 -5.24
C ALA A 28 -7.65 20.97 -5.15
N ARG A 29 -8.46 20.56 -6.14
CA ARG A 29 -9.92 20.80 -6.12
C ARG A 29 -10.60 20.11 -4.93
N ILE A 30 -10.08 18.96 -4.52
CA ILE A 30 -10.56 18.18 -3.38
C ILE A 30 -9.45 18.23 -2.33
N PRO A 31 -9.76 18.48 -1.04
CA PRO A 31 -8.76 18.54 0.03
C PRO A 31 -7.81 17.34 0.00
N ALA A 32 -6.53 17.62 -0.19
CA ALA A 32 -5.49 16.61 -0.31
C ALA A 32 -4.21 17.09 0.38
N TYR A 33 -3.36 16.14 0.73
CA TYR A 33 -1.98 16.41 1.09
C TYR A 33 -1.07 16.26 -0.11
N LEU A 34 0.02 17.02 -0.10
CA LEU A 34 1.21 16.80 -0.90
C LEU A 34 2.23 16.09 0.00
N LEU A 35 2.53 14.84 -0.32
CA LEU A 35 3.47 14.01 0.41
C LEU A 35 4.79 13.97 -0.34
N HIS A 36 5.88 14.28 0.36
CA HIS A 36 7.24 14.14 -0.12
C HIS A 36 7.84 12.90 0.50
N TYR A 37 8.44 12.06 -0.32
CA TYR A 37 9.04 10.79 0.09
C TYR A 37 10.53 10.77 -0.15
N GLU A 38 11.25 10.31 0.86
CA GLU A 38 12.58 9.76 0.73
C GLU A 38 12.48 8.29 0.31
N PHE A 39 13.28 7.93 -0.69
CA PHE A 39 13.48 6.57 -1.19
C PHE A 39 14.99 6.28 -1.22
N SER A 40 15.38 5.05 -1.56
CA SER A 40 16.79 4.67 -1.69
C SER A 40 17.54 5.55 -2.70
N LEU A 41 18.86 5.68 -2.51
CA LEU A 41 19.73 6.37 -3.47
C LEU A 41 19.68 5.75 -4.87
N ALA A 42 19.54 4.41 -4.95
CA ALA A 42 19.37 3.71 -6.21
C ALA A 42 18.12 4.22 -6.96
N LEU A 43 16.97 4.29 -6.28
CA LEU A 43 15.72 4.77 -6.87
C LEU A 43 15.72 6.28 -7.15
N LEU A 44 16.38 7.07 -6.30
CA LEU A 44 16.54 8.51 -6.51
C LEU A 44 17.48 8.83 -7.67
N SER A 45 18.47 7.98 -7.97
CA SER A 45 19.37 8.18 -9.12
C SER A 45 18.65 8.08 -10.47
N LEU A 46 17.50 7.39 -10.51
CA LEU A 46 16.59 7.34 -11.67
C LEU A 46 15.66 8.55 -11.76
N HIS A 47 15.64 9.42 -10.75
CA HIS A 47 14.70 10.52 -10.64
C HIS A 47 15.40 11.86 -10.85
N SER A 48 14.74 12.79 -11.52
CA SER A 48 15.30 14.13 -11.77
C SER A 48 15.20 15.05 -10.55
N LYS A 49 14.61 14.58 -9.45
CA LYS A 49 14.41 15.32 -8.19
C LYS A 49 14.98 14.51 -7.04
N GLN A 50 15.34 15.20 -5.96
CA GLN A 50 15.87 14.60 -4.73
C GLN A 50 14.82 13.86 -3.88
N HIS A 51 13.56 13.88 -4.27
CA HIS A 51 12.46 13.21 -3.56
C HIS A 51 11.32 12.90 -4.53
N TYR A 52 10.47 11.94 -4.16
CA TYR A 52 9.22 11.65 -4.86
C TYR A 52 8.09 12.48 -4.26
N VAL A 53 7.17 12.92 -5.11
CA VAL A 53 5.99 13.67 -4.67
C VAL A 53 4.72 12.92 -5.04
N SER A 54 3.77 12.87 -4.12
CA SER A 54 2.42 12.34 -4.33
C SER A 54 1.39 13.34 -3.85
N SER A 55 0.20 13.32 -4.45
CA SER A 55 -0.96 14.00 -3.88
C SER A 55 -2.07 13.03 -3.55
N ALA A 56 -2.45 13.00 -2.26
CA ALA A 56 -3.35 12.00 -1.71
C ALA A 56 -4.51 12.64 -0.94
N GLN A 57 -5.71 12.15 -1.16
CA GLN A 57 -6.96 12.65 -0.55
C GLN A 57 -7.20 12.00 0.82
N LEU A 58 -6.25 12.19 1.74
CA LEU A 58 -6.24 11.54 3.06
C LEU A 58 -6.74 12.45 4.20
N THR A 59 -7.18 13.67 3.89
CA THR A 59 -7.48 14.74 4.86
C THR A 59 -8.64 14.46 5.83
N HIS A 60 -9.49 13.46 5.54
CA HIS A 60 -10.62 13.10 6.42
C HIS A 60 -10.19 12.16 7.54
N GLN A 61 -9.38 11.16 7.22
CA GLN A 61 -8.97 10.13 8.16
C GLN A 61 -7.59 10.40 8.76
N HIS A 62 -6.82 11.34 8.21
CA HIS A 62 -5.44 11.59 8.62
C HIS A 62 -5.15 13.05 8.86
N THR A 63 -4.34 13.32 9.88
CA THR A 63 -3.65 14.60 10.02
C THR A 63 -2.34 14.57 9.24
N ALA A 64 -1.80 15.74 8.90
CA ALA A 64 -0.47 15.80 8.26
C ALA A 64 0.62 15.20 9.17
N GLU A 65 0.49 15.38 10.48
CA GLU A 65 1.42 14.88 11.49
C GLU A 65 1.41 13.35 11.58
N ASP A 66 0.23 12.71 11.58
CA ASP A 66 0.14 11.25 11.64
C ASP A 66 0.75 10.58 10.39
N LEU A 67 0.62 11.20 9.22
CA LEU A 67 1.26 10.73 8.00
C LEU A 67 2.76 11.00 8.00
N ALA A 68 3.21 12.15 8.52
CA ALA A 68 4.63 12.50 8.58
C ALA A 68 5.42 11.65 9.59
N THR A 69 4.75 11.14 10.62
CA THR A 69 5.34 10.28 11.65
C THR A 69 5.26 8.79 11.30
N ALA A 70 4.48 8.41 10.27
CA ALA A 70 4.46 7.05 9.76
C ALA A 70 5.86 6.66 9.25
N GLU A 71 6.34 5.50 9.71
CA GLU A 71 7.68 5.02 9.34
C GLU A 71 7.80 4.78 7.83
N HIS A 72 6.78 4.12 7.26
CA HIS A 72 6.67 3.88 5.83
C HIS A 72 5.21 3.90 5.38
N LEU A 73 4.97 4.51 4.21
CA LEU A 73 3.72 4.41 3.47
C LEU A 73 3.92 3.59 2.21
N LEU A 74 2.92 2.77 1.89
CA LEU A 74 2.89 1.98 0.67
C LEU A 74 2.59 2.87 -0.53
N CYS A 75 3.49 2.85 -1.52
CA CYS A 75 3.35 3.59 -2.76
C CYS A 75 3.40 2.67 -3.98
N VAL A 76 2.70 3.02 -5.05
CA VAL A 76 2.94 2.47 -6.39
C VAL A 76 3.76 3.47 -7.18
N ILE A 77 4.97 3.09 -7.58
CA ILE A 77 5.94 4.06 -8.14
C ILE A 77 6.11 3.97 -9.66
N ASN A 78 5.58 2.91 -10.28
CA ASN A 78 5.74 2.64 -11.71
C ASN A 78 4.50 2.95 -12.56
N PHE A 79 3.60 3.81 -12.07
CA PHE A 79 2.67 4.50 -12.96
C PHE A 79 3.39 5.61 -13.75
N PRO A 80 2.92 5.94 -14.96
CA PRO A 80 3.27 7.18 -15.63
C PRO A 80 3.02 8.39 -14.71
N ARG A 81 3.92 9.37 -14.73
CA ARG A 81 3.77 10.59 -13.91
C ARG A 81 2.49 11.33 -14.28
N LYS A 82 1.66 11.65 -13.29
CA LYS A 82 0.37 12.32 -13.50
C LYS A 82 0.50 13.82 -13.25
N GLN A 83 0.04 14.64 -14.20
CA GLN A 83 -0.08 16.08 -13.98
C GLN A 83 -1.28 16.37 -13.05
N ILE A 84 -1.04 17.11 -11.97
CA ILE A 84 -2.06 17.55 -11.02
C ILE A 84 -1.88 19.06 -10.81
N GLY A 85 -2.78 19.86 -11.40
CA GLY A 85 -2.64 21.31 -11.38
C GLY A 85 -1.27 21.73 -11.94
N LYS A 86 -0.44 22.38 -11.12
CA LYS A 86 0.90 22.86 -11.53
C LYS A 86 2.04 21.87 -11.26
N PHE A 87 1.81 20.77 -10.56
CA PHE A 87 2.87 19.79 -10.24
C PHE A 87 2.62 18.43 -10.91
N LYS A 88 3.67 17.62 -10.99
CA LYS A 88 3.62 16.23 -11.47
C LYS A 88 3.78 15.28 -10.28
N SER A 89 2.81 14.39 -10.10
CA SER A 89 2.88 13.27 -9.15
C SER A 89 3.85 12.22 -9.68
N ASP A 90 4.81 11.83 -8.85
CA ASP A 90 5.87 10.88 -9.16
C ASP A 90 5.51 9.45 -8.75
N CYS A 91 4.55 9.28 -7.83
CA CYS A 91 4.00 8.01 -7.39
C CYS A 91 2.53 8.17 -6.98
N LEU A 92 1.88 7.03 -6.70
CA LEU A 92 0.59 6.92 -6.05
C LEU A 92 0.81 6.51 -4.59
N THR A 93 0.44 7.35 -3.64
CA THR A 93 0.30 6.93 -2.23
C THR A 93 -0.98 6.14 -2.10
N THR A 94 -0.87 4.89 -1.65
CA THR A 94 -2.03 3.99 -1.61
C THR A 94 -2.87 4.21 -0.36
N GLY A 95 -4.17 3.95 -0.51
CA GLY A 95 -5.10 3.90 0.60
C GLY A 95 -6.10 2.77 0.42
N VAL A 96 -6.79 2.41 1.49
CA VAL A 96 -7.92 1.49 1.43
C VAL A 96 -9.20 2.30 1.57
N GLN A 97 -10.18 2.02 0.72
CA GLN A 97 -11.45 2.73 0.70
C GLN A 97 -12.57 1.80 0.23
N ASP A 98 -13.77 2.03 0.75
CA ASP A 98 -14.93 1.18 0.45
C ASP A 98 -15.28 1.31 -1.04
N ASP A 99 -15.15 0.21 -1.78
CA ASP A 99 -15.45 0.17 -3.21
C ASP A 99 -16.95 0.02 -3.50
N GLN A 100 -17.78 -0.20 -2.46
CA GLN A 100 -19.24 -0.20 -2.51
C GLN A 100 -19.87 1.11 -2.02
N ALA A 101 -19.06 2.10 -1.61
CA ALA A 101 -19.56 3.39 -1.17
C ALA A 101 -20.44 4.04 -2.27
N PRO A 102 -21.57 4.66 -1.89
CA PRO A 102 -22.63 5.07 -2.83
C PRO A 102 -22.18 6.18 -3.79
N ASP A 103 -21.14 6.94 -3.42
CA ASP A 103 -20.62 8.02 -4.23
C ASP A 103 -19.10 8.26 -4.00
N PRO A 104 -18.43 8.99 -4.92
CA PRO A 104 -17.00 9.27 -4.81
C PRO A 104 -16.59 10.14 -3.61
N VAL A 105 -17.50 10.91 -3.01
CA VAL A 105 -17.22 11.72 -1.82
C VAL A 105 -17.13 10.80 -0.60
N LYS A 106 -18.14 9.96 -0.38
CA LYS A 106 -18.13 8.96 0.71
C LYS A 106 -16.96 8.01 0.61
N LYS A 107 -16.61 7.59 -0.60
CA LYS A 107 -15.42 6.76 -0.83
C LYS A 107 -14.14 7.42 -0.28
N ARG A 108 -13.93 8.72 -0.56
CA ARG A 108 -12.76 9.49 -0.09
C ARG A 108 -12.79 9.78 1.41
N GLU A 109 -13.97 10.00 1.98
CA GLU A 109 -14.12 10.22 3.42
C GLU A 109 -13.66 9.00 4.23
N THR A 110 -13.71 7.79 3.65
CA THR A 110 -13.27 6.54 4.28
C THR A 110 -11.82 6.17 4.02
N THR A 111 -11.08 6.92 3.19
CA THR A 111 -9.74 6.50 2.76
C THR A 111 -8.74 6.52 3.90
N VAL A 112 -8.20 5.34 4.24
CA VAL A 112 -7.13 5.18 5.22
C VAL A 112 -5.84 4.80 4.50
N ALA A 113 -4.73 5.47 4.83
CA ALA A 113 -3.43 5.19 4.24
C ALA A 113 -2.94 3.78 4.61
N VAL A 114 -2.19 3.17 3.70
CA VAL A 114 -1.55 1.87 3.92
C VAL A 114 -0.07 2.06 4.17
N GLY A 115 0.47 1.28 5.10
CA GLY A 115 1.90 1.30 5.44
C GLY A 115 2.35 -0.01 6.06
N VAL A 116 3.55 0.02 6.65
CA VAL A 116 4.05 -1.10 7.45
C VAL A 116 3.45 -1.01 8.86
N LEU A 117 2.96 -2.14 9.37
CA LEU A 117 2.41 -2.23 10.71
C LEU A 117 3.49 -2.67 11.71
N ASN A 118 3.60 -1.94 12.82
CA ASN A 118 4.38 -2.27 14.03
C ASN A 118 5.66 -3.08 13.80
N MET A 119 6.75 -2.37 13.49
CA MET A 119 8.10 -2.93 13.31
C MET A 119 8.70 -3.51 14.60
N ALA A 120 8.27 -3.01 15.76
CA ALA A 120 8.88 -3.29 17.06
C ALA A 120 8.77 -4.76 17.53
N GLU A 121 7.81 -5.53 17.02
CA GLU A 121 7.62 -6.94 17.42
C GLU A 121 8.53 -7.90 16.65
N SER A 122 9.13 -7.48 15.54
CA SER A 122 9.86 -8.37 14.61
C SER A 122 11.38 -8.47 14.84
N GLY A 123 11.95 -7.66 15.75
CA GLY A 123 13.37 -7.74 16.16
C GLY A 123 14.43 -7.46 15.07
N ASN A 124 14.04 -7.23 13.81
CA ASN A 124 14.95 -7.03 12.69
C ASN A 124 14.47 -5.87 11.79
N ASN A 125 14.94 -4.66 12.11
CA ASN A 125 14.42 -3.36 11.64
C ASN A 125 15.03 -2.85 10.32
N ASN A 126 15.50 -3.71 9.40
CA ASN A 126 16.21 -3.22 8.20
C ASN A 126 15.31 -2.99 6.99
N ILE A 127 14.09 -2.47 7.17
CA ILE A 127 13.27 -2.05 6.02
C ILE A 127 13.77 -0.68 5.56
N LEU A 128 14.37 -0.66 4.38
CA LEU A 128 14.90 0.56 3.79
C LEU A 128 13.80 1.28 3.00
N PRO A 129 13.79 2.62 2.94
CA PRO A 129 13.00 3.35 1.97
C PRO A 129 13.29 2.83 0.54
N GLY A 130 12.24 2.47 -0.19
CA GLY A 130 12.33 1.81 -1.51
C GLY A 130 12.30 0.30 -1.45
N SER A 131 12.20 -0.32 -0.27
CA SER A 131 11.96 -1.76 -0.16
C SER A 131 10.65 -2.12 -0.84
N ARG A 132 10.68 -3.19 -1.64
CA ARG A 132 9.55 -3.64 -2.44
C ARG A 132 8.69 -4.65 -1.69
N VAL A 133 7.38 -4.59 -1.92
CA VAL A 133 6.42 -5.58 -1.43
C VAL A 133 6.30 -6.74 -2.41
N HIS A 134 6.38 -7.96 -1.90
CA HIS A 134 6.22 -9.19 -2.68
C HIS A 134 5.22 -10.14 -2.03
N ILE A 135 4.80 -11.13 -2.81
CA ILE A 135 3.97 -12.27 -2.36
C ILE A 135 4.79 -13.57 -2.28
N ASP A 136 6.08 -13.46 -2.03
CA ASP A 136 7.00 -14.60 -1.86
C ASP A 136 8.07 -14.36 -0.78
N GLY A 137 7.97 -13.25 -0.05
CA GLY A 137 8.88 -12.92 1.05
C GLY A 137 10.27 -12.43 0.62
N ARG A 138 10.48 -12.15 -0.67
CA ARG A 138 11.69 -11.47 -1.12
C ARG A 138 11.82 -10.09 -0.48
N HIS A 139 13.07 -9.72 -0.22
CA HIS A 139 13.44 -8.39 0.22
C HIS A 139 14.41 -7.81 -0.80
N GLU A 140 13.91 -6.92 -1.64
CA GLU A 140 14.71 -6.14 -2.59
C GLU A 140 14.38 -4.66 -2.42
N VAL A 141 15.34 -3.81 -2.74
CA VAL A 141 15.13 -2.37 -2.87
C VAL A 141 15.00 -2.09 -4.35
N VAL A 142 14.00 -1.30 -4.73
CA VAL A 142 13.79 -0.96 -6.13
C VAL A 142 14.97 -0.13 -6.66
N ASP A 143 15.53 -0.58 -7.78
CA ASP A 143 16.69 0.01 -8.45
C ASP A 143 16.43 0.29 -9.95
N THR A 144 15.23 -0.03 -10.44
CA THR A 144 14.73 0.18 -11.80
C THR A 144 13.27 0.61 -11.77
N ASN A 145 12.82 1.45 -12.71
CA ASN A 145 11.44 1.93 -12.75
C ASN A 145 11.03 2.40 -14.15
N ASP A 146 10.45 1.50 -14.95
CA ASP A 146 10.05 1.76 -16.35
C ASP A 146 8.80 2.65 -16.47
N ARG A 147 8.05 2.82 -15.38
CA ARG A 147 6.82 3.64 -15.31
C ARG A 147 5.74 3.27 -16.33
N ASP A 148 5.60 1.98 -16.60
CA ASP A 148 4.75 1.40 -17.65
C ASP A 148 3.45 0.74 -17.13
N LEU A 149 3.18 0.77 -15.82
CA LEU A 149 1.97 0.17 -15.25
C LEU A 149 0.72 0.93 -15.69
N SER A 150 -0.29 0.22 -16.18
CA SER A 150 -1.61 0.78 -16.49
C SER A 150 -2.59 0.65 -15.32
N TRP A 151 -3.61 1.53 -15.29
CA TRP A 151 -4.70 1.42 -14.32
C TRP A 151 -5.53 0.14 -14.50
N GLU A 152 -5.66 -0.34 -15.74
CA GLU A 152 -6.37 -1.59 -16.02
C GLU A 152 -5.67 -2.77 -15.34
N GLU A 153 -4.36 -2.89 -15.50
CA GLU A 153 -3.56 -3.94 -14.85
C GLU A 153 -3.64 -3.86 -13.32
N PHE A 154 -3.53 -2.66 -12.75
CA PHE A 154 -3.65 -2.47 -11.31
C PHE A 154 -5.04 -2.92 -10.79
N CYS A 155 -6.10 -2.55 -11.50
CA CYS A 155 -7.48 -2.86 -11.11
C CYS A 155 -7.87 -4.33 -11.30
N GLN A 156 -7.07 -5.16 -11.98
CA GLN A 156 -7.32 -6.59 -12.08
C GLN A 156 -7.11 -7.31 -10.74
N PHE A 157 -6.32 -6.76 -9.82
CA PHE A 157 -6.04 -7.38 -8.53
C PHE A 157 -7.07 -6.99 -7.46
N GLU A 158 -7.57 -8.01 -6.77
CA GLU A 158 -8.45 -7.88 -5.61
C GLU A 158 -7.58 -7.83 -4.35
N ILE A 159 -7.01 -6.65 -4.09
CA ILE A 159 -6.18 -6.39 -2.91
C ILE A 159 -7.07 -5.78 -1.82
N ARG A 160 -7.26 -6.51 -0.72
CA ARG A 160 -8.26 -6.19 0.31
C ARG A 160 -7.72 -6.31 1.73
N VAL A 161 -8.35 -5.56 2.62
CA VAL A 161 -8.09 -5.63 4.06
C VAL A 161 -8.82 -6.82 4.66
N GLY A 162 -8.12 -7.61 5.47
CA GLY A 162 -8.74 -8.64 6.29
C GLY A 162 -8.15 -8.70 7.69
N THR A 163 -8.84 -9.33 8.63
CA THR A 163 -8.37 -9.51 10.01
C THR A 163 -7.84 -10.93 10.19
N VAL A 164 -6.61 -11.07 10.68
CA VAL A 164 -6.02 -12.38 10.97
C VAL A 164 -6.78 -13.03 12.13
N LEU A 165 -7.31 -14.23 11.92
CA LEU A 165 -8.03 -14.99 12.94
C LEU A 165 -7.11 -15.92 13.73
N SER A 166 -6.11 -16.48 13.05
CA SER A 166 -5.22 -17.49 13.63
C SER A 166 -3.93 -17.64 12.83
N GLY A 167 -2.89 -18.22 13.46
CA GLY A 167 -1.57 -18.40 12.87
C GLY A 167 -1.49 -19.42 11.72
N ASP A 168 -2.53 -20.21 11.47
CA ASP A 168 -2.63 -21.17 10.37
C ASP A 168 -2.97 -20.52 9.01
N GLY A 169 -3.07 -19.18 8.99
CA GLY A 169 -3.26 -18.37 7.81
C GLY A 169 -4.71 -17.96 7.54
N ASN A 170 -5.66 -18.26 8.44
CA ASN A 170 -7.04 -17.81 8.25
C ASN A 170 -7.17 -16.30 8.49
N VAL A 171 -7.68 -15.61 7.48
CA VAL A 171 -7.93 -14.17 7.48
C VAL A 171 -9.40 -13.93 7.09
N ASP A 172 -10.12 -13.16 7.90
CA ASP A 172 -11.49 -12.75 7.64
C ASP A 172 -11.53 -11.48 6.79
N PHE A 173 -12.12 -11.56 5.61
CA PHE A 173 -12.33 -10.43 4.69
C PHE A 173 -13.77 -9.89 4.71
N GLY A 174 -14.54 -10.21 5.75
CA GLY A 174 -15.91 -9.73 5.94
C GLY A 174 -16.92 -10.47 5.08
N GLU A 175 -18.20 -10.13 5.21
CA GLU A 175 -19.33 -10.90 4.65
C GLU A 175 -19.20 -11.19 3.14
N ASN A 176 -18.78 -10.20 2.35
CA ASN A 176 -18.68 -10.31 0.90
C ASN A 176 -17.54 -11.22 0.42
N TRP A 177 -16.51 -11.41 1.24
CA TRP A 177 -15.27 -12.11 0.86
C TRP A 177 -14.98 -13.32 1.73
N GLY A 178 -15.68 -13.46 2.86
CA GLY A 178 -15.57 -14.55 3.83
C GLY A 178 -14.17 -14.71 4.43
N VAL A 179 -14.01 -15.81 5.16
CA VAL A 179 -12.70 -16.26 5.63
C VAL A 179 -11.96 -16.93 4.48
N ARG A 180 -10.67 -16.63 4.36
CA ARG A 180 -9.76 -17.26 3.40
C ARG A 180 -8.48 -17.68 4.09
N ARG A 181 -7.96 -18.84 3.70
CA ARG A 181 -6.63 -19.28 4.11
C ARG A 181 -5.60 -18.62 3.21
N CYS A 182 -4.85 -17.67 3.76
CA CYS A 182 -3.83 -16.91 3.07
C CYS A 182 -2.45 -17.53 3.30
N LYS A 183 -1.65 -17.53 2.24
CA LYS A 183 -0.19 -17.72 2.33
C LYS A 183 0.46 -16.45 2.84
N SER A 184 1.63 -16.60 3.46
CA SER A 184 2.37 -15.49 4.06
C SER A 184 3.86 -15.81 4.13
N ALA A 185 4.70 -14.80 3.94
CA ALA A 185 6.14 -14.90 4.19
C ALA A 185 6.52 -14.63 5.65
N ILE A 186 5.54 -14.19 6.45
CA ILE A 186 5.70 -13.88 7.88
C ILE A 186 4.81 -14.79 8.72
N GLU A 187 5.20 -15.02 9.98
CA GLU A 187 4.40 -15.79 10.93
C GLU A 187 3.16 -14.98 11.34
N LEU A 188 1.99 -15.34 10.80
CA LEU A 188 0.75 -14.58 11.06
C LEU A 188 0.23 -14.73 12.49
N GLY A 189 0.68 -15.74 13.24
CA GLY A 189 0.21 -16.00 14.61
C GLY A 189 0.37 -14.81 15.55
N ILE A 190 1.51 -14.10 15.45
CA ILE A 190 1.79 -12.91 16.26
C ILE A 190 0.89 -11.72 15.89
N TYR A 191 0.27 -11.74 14.72
CA TYR A 191 -0.62 -10.70 14.21
C TYR A 191 -2.11 -11.05 14.35
N THR A 192 -2.46 -12.05 15.16
CA THR A 192 -3.87 -12.40 15.44
C THR A 192 -4.66 -11.18 15.94
N GLY A 193 -5.82 -10.92 15.33
CA GLY A 193 -6.66 -9.75 15.59
C GLY A 193 -6.19 -8.45 14.92
N LYS A 194 -5.06 -8.46 14.19
CA LYS A 194 -4.58 -7.31 13.40
C LYS A 194 -5.14 -7.36 11.98
N GLN A 195 -5.28 -6.18 11.39
CA GLN A 195 -5.68 -6.04 9.99
C GLN A 195 -4.47 -6.11 9.07
N VAL A 196 -4.61 -6.82 7.96
CA VAL A 196 -3.57 -7.04 6.96
C VAL A 196 -4.10 -6.73 5.58
N LEU A 197 -3.20 -6.38 4.67
CA LEU A 197 -3.51 -6.28 3.26
C LEU A 197 -3.16 -7.61 2.58
N ALA A 198 -4.07 -8.15 1.80
CA ALA A 198 -3.85 -9.38 1.04
C ALA A 198 -4.38 -9.26 -0.38
N VAL A 199 -3.72 -9.94 -1.32
CA VAL A 199 -4.23 -10.12 -2.67
C VAL A 199 -4.99 -11.45 -2.75
N LEU A 200 -6.23 -11.41 -3.23
CA LEU A 200 -7.16 -12.55 -3.15
C LEU A 200 -7.23 -13.40 -4.42
N ASN A 201 -6.77 -12.88 -5.56
CA ASN A 201 -6.94 -13.50 -6.87
C ASN A 201 -5.62 -13.77 -7.60
N VAL A 202 -4.65 -14.30 -6.86
CA VAL A 202 -3.41 -14.81 -7.44
C VAL A 202 -3.47 -16.33 -7.52
N GLU A 203 -2.81 -16.90 -8.52
CA GLU A 203 -2.59 -18.33 -8.66
C GLU A 203 -2.04 -18.94 -7.36
N ASP A 204 -2.45 -20.19 -7.10
CA ASP A 204 -2.19 -20.91 -5.85
C ASP A 204 -2.81 -20.29 -4.58
N GLY A 205 -3.75 -19.35 -4.72
CA GLY A 205 -4.58 -18.83 -3.63
C GLY A 205 -4.10 -17.49 -3.03
N PRO A 206 -4.84 -16.96 -2.03
CA PRO A 206 -4.59 -15.64 -1.47
C PRO A 206 -3.25 -15.49 -0.75
N TRP A 207 -2.69 -14.28 -0.79
CA TRP A 207 -1.42 -13.96 -0.14
C TRP A 207 -1.51 -12.68 0.68
N VAL A 208 -1.06 -12.74 1.94
CA VAL A 208 -0.80 -11.56 2.75
C VAL A 208 0.44 -10.84 2.21
N LEU A 209 0.34 -9.52 2.08
CA LEU A 209 1.42 -8.68 1.59
C LEU A 209 2.40 -8.36 2.70
N SER A 210 3.69 -8.55 2.42
CA SER A 210 4.78 -8.17 3.31
C SER A 210 5.99 -7.63 2.55
N VAL A 211 6.82 -6.87 3.24
CA VAL A 211 8.19 -6.57 2.81
C VAL A 211 9.13 -7.53 3.53
N GLY A 212 9.83 -8.35 2.74
CA GLY A 212 10.63 -9.42 3.29
C GLY A 212 9.82 -10.33 4.21
N LYS A 213 10.46 -10.74 5.31
CA LYS A 213 9.90 -11.64 6.32
C LYS A 213 9.50 -10.93 7.62
N THR A 214 9.45 -9.60 7.63
CA THR A 214 9.24 -8.81 8.86
C THR A 214 8.20 -7.70 8.72
N GLY A 215 8.13 -7.04 7.57
CA GLY A 215 7.25 -5.88 7.39
C GLY A 215 5.86 -6.27 6.94
N LEU A 216 4.92 -6.44 7.86
CA LEU A 216 3.52 -6.66 7.51
C LEU A 216 2.88 -5.39 6.93
N ILE A 217 2.16 -5.52 5.81
CA ILE A 217 1.45 -4.40 5.19
C ILE A 217 -0.01 -4.37 5.64
N GLY A 218 -0.50 -3.19 5.99
CA GLY A 218 -1.91 -2.99 6.30
C GLY A 218 -2.30 -1.52 6.53
N PRO A 219 -3.57 -1.28 6.87
CA PRO A 219 -4.08 0.08 7.05
C PRO A 219 -3.56 0.70 8.34
N LEU A 220 -3.19 1.99 8.30
CA LEU A 220 -2.67 2.71 9.47
C LEU A 220 -3.73 2.95 10.58
N LYS A 221 -5.01 2.85 10.22
CA LYS A 221 -6.15 2.96 11.14
C LYS A 221 -7.09 1.79 10.91
N LYS A 222 -7.86 1.41 11.93
CA LYS A 222 -8.82 0.31 11.81
C LYS A 222 -9.92 0.66 10.81
N VAL A 223 -10.23 -0.27 9.93
CA VAL A 223 -11.30 -0.15 8.92
C VAL A 223 -12.19 -1.40 8.92
N SER A 224 -13.25 -1.46 8.12
CA SER A 224 -14.02 -2.69 7.94
C SER A 224 -13.23 -3.72 7.11
N ASN A 225 -13.45 -5.01 7.37
CA ASN A 225 -12.89 -6.07 6.54
C ASN A 225 -13.50 -6.03 5.13
N GLY A 226 -12.74 -6.47 4.13
CA GLY A 226 -13.13 -6.52 2.73
C GLY A 226 -12.95 -5.22 1.97
N ILE A 227 -12.53 -4.13 2.63
CA ILE A 227 -12.25 -2.85 1.98
C ILE A 227 -11.06 -2.99 1.02
N ARG A 228 -11.16 -2.35 -0.16
CA ARG A 228 -10.22 -2.51 -1.27
C ARG A 228 -9.12 -1.45 -1.27
N LEU A 229 -7.92 -1.84 -1.68
CA LEU A 229 -6.81 -0.93 -1.99
C LEU A 229 -7.15 -0.05 -3.21
N ALA A 230 -6.72 1.21 -3.18
CA ALA A 230 -6.87 2.19 -4.25
C ALA A 230 -5.70 3.18 -4.33
#